data_AF-A0AA50HX07-F1
#
_entry.id   AF-A0AA50HX07-F1
#
_cell.length_a   1.000
_cell.length_b   1.000
_cell.length_c   1.000
_cell.angle_alpha   90.00
_cell.angle_beta   90.00
_cell.angle_gamma   90.00
#
_symmetry.space_group_name_H-M   'P 1'
#
loop_
_entity.id
_entity.type
_entity.pdbx_description
1 polymer ?
#
loop_
_entity_poly.entity_id
_entity_poly.type
_entity_poly.pdbx_seq_one_letter_code
_entity_poly.pdbx_strand_id
1 'polypeptide(L)'
;MIRKLSIQAWEWIPKVTAADRENFERRARQDGIENFQIFELNRRGKPVPAEGREVYYPIFYAEPLAGNDIALGFDVSSNGSAKMALDEALENRLPTATNPLTLIQELGKQRGIVAYSPVFADGNLENPPWG
;
A
#
# COMPACT_ATOMS: atom_id res chain seq x y z
N MET A 1 -25.92 4.98 7.41
CA MET A 1 -24.57 4.60 6.94
C MET A 1 -24.24 3.25 7.57
N ILE A 2 -24.13 2.16 6.80
CA ILE A 2 -23.83 0.83 7.37
C ILE A 2 -22.32 0.75 7.58
N ARG A 3 -21.86 0.81 8.84
CA ARG A 3 -20.49 0.43 9.21
C ARG A 3 -20.39 -1.09 9.02
N LYS A 4 -19.67 -1.55 7.99
CA LYS A 4 -19.18 -2.93 7.99
C LYS A 4 -18.09 -3.02 9.07
N LEU A 5 -18.46 -3.43 10.28
CA LEU A 5 -17.58 -3.49 11.46
C LEU A 5 -16.30 -4.34 11.27
N SER A 6 -16.21 -5.13 10.20
CA SER A 6 -15.11 -6.04 9.93
C SER A 6 -14.05 -5.54 8.94
N ILE A 7 -14.26 -4.39 8.26
CA ILE A 7 -13.28 -3.80 7.33
C ILE A 7 -12.79 -2.47 7.90
N GLN A 8 -11.48 -2.36 8.15
CA GLN A 8 -10.87 -1.16 8.72
C GLN A 8 -10.54 -0.09 7.67
N ALA A 9 -10.13 -0.51 6.47
CA ALA A 9 -9.81 0.37 5.36
C ALA A 9 -9.96 -0.35 4.01
N TRP A 10 -10.23 0.43 2.97
CA TRP A 10 -9.96 0.09 1.58
C TRP A 10 -8.76 0.89 1.10
N GLU A 11 -7.82 0.24 0.44
CA GLU A 11 -6.56 0.86 0.06
C GLU A 11 -6.28 0.67 -1.43
N TRP A 12 -5.63 1.67 -2.04
CA TRP A 12 -5.07 1.57 -3.39
C TRP A 12 -3.55 1.53 -3.32
N ILE A 13 -2.96 0.53 -3.98
CA ILE A 13 -1.53 0.21 -3.87
C ILE A 13 -0.94 0.12 -5.29
N PRO A 14 -0.52 1.25 -5.88
CA PRO A 14 0.07 1.25 -7.22
C PRO A 14 1.43 0.56 -7.23
N LYS A 15 1.77 -0.05 -8.37
CA LYS A 15 3.13 -0.50 -8.66
C LYS A 15 3.98 0.71 -9.06
N VAL A 16 5.06 0.98 -8.33
CA VAL A 16 5.97 2.09 -8.61
C VAL A 16 7.37 1.55 -8.84
N THR A 17 7.96 1.80 -10.02
CA THR A 17 9.34 1.38 -10.28
C THR A 17 10.33 2.28 -9.55
N ALA A 18 11.55 1.79 -9.31
CA ALA A 18 12.63 2.60 -8.76
C ALA A 18 12.90 3.87 -9.58
N ALA A 19 12.78 3.77 -10.91
CA ALA A 19 12.97 4.89 -11.82
C ALA A 19 11.85 5.95 -11.70
N ASP A 20 10.62 5.52 -11.42
CA ASP A 20 9.46 6.41 -11.34
C ASP A 20 9.23 6.98 -9.94
N ARG A 21 9.88 6.43 -8.91
CA ARG A 21 9.65 6.78 -7.50
C ARG A 21 9.69 8.28 -7.22
N GLU A 22 10.75 8.98 -7.63
CA GLU A 22 10.88 10.40 -7.34
C GLU A 22 9.77 11.24 -7.99
N ASN A 23 9.35 10.84 -9.20
CA ASN A 23 8.27 11.49 -9.92
C ASN A 23 6.92 11.21 -9.24
N PHE A 24 6.70 9.97 -8.82
CA PHE A 24 5.50 9.54 -8.10
C PHE A 24 5.35 10.29 -6.77
N GLU A 25 6.38 10.30 -5.92
CA GLU A 25 6.34 11.01 -4.63
C GLU A 25 6.16 12.52 -4.81
N ARG A 26 6.76 13.12 -5.86
CA ARG A 26 6.56 14.54 -6.16
C ARG A 26 5.12 14.86 -6.56
N ARG A 27 4.51 14.03 -7.40
CA ARG A 27 3.10 14.19 -7.80
C ARG A 27 2.17 14.04 -6.59
N ALA A 28 2.38 13.02 -5.75
CA ALA A 28 1.64 12.83 -4.51
C ALA A 28 1.62 14.08 -3.61
N ARG A 29 2.78 14.73 -3.48
CA ARG A 29 2.90 16.00 -2.73
C ARG A 29 2.16 17.17 -3.41
N GLN A 30 2.18 17.24 -4.74
CA GLN A 30 1.44 18.26 -5.50
C GLN A 30 -0.08 18.07 -5.39
N ASP A 31 -0.53 16.83 -5.25
CA ASP A 31 -1.94 16.46 -5.08
C ASP A 31 -2.44 16.62 -3.63
N GLY A 32 -1.60 17.14 -2.73
CA GLY A 32 -1.98 17.53 -1.38
C GLY A 32 -1.64 16.54 -0.27
N ILE A 33 -0.94 15.44 -0.57
CA ILE A 33 -0.42 14.53 0.46
C ILE A 33 0.90 15.09 0.99
N GLU A 34 0.82 15.97 1.98
CA GLU A 34 1.98 16.65 2.55
C GLU A 34 3.06 15.66 3.00
N ASN A 35 4.31 15.95 2.66
CA ASN A 35 5.48 15.15 3.02
C ASN A 35 5.41 13.68 2.58
N PHE A 36 4.59 13.33 1.58
CA PHE A 36 4.52 11.97 1.06
C PHE A 36 5.90 11.46 0.63
N GLN A 37 6.22 10.26 1.12
CA GLN A 37 7.44 9.52 0.82
C GLN A 37 7.12 8.03 0.88
N ILE A 38 7.70 7.24 -0.02
CA ILE A 38 7.65 5.78 0.10
C ILE A 38 8.57 5.33 1.23
N PHE A 39 8.00 4.69 2.24
CA PHE A 39 8.70 4.32 3.47
C PHE A 39 8.46 2.85 3.86
N GLU A 40 9.34 2.33 4.70
CA GLU A 40 9.22 1.02 5.33
C GLU A 40 9.50 1.12 6.83
N LEU A 41 9.21 0.06 7.59
CA LEU A 41 9.58 -0.02 9.00
C LEU A 41 10.93 -0.72 9.17
N ASN A 42 11.85 -0.08 9.87
CA ASN A 42 13.11 -0.71 10.24
C ASN A 42 12.90 -1.79 11.34
N ARG A 43 13.98 -2.48 11.73
CA ARG A 43 13.94 -3.53 12.77
C ARG A 43 13.40 -3.08 14.14
N ARG A 44 13.34 -1.77 14.41
CA ARG A 44 12.79 -1.18 15.64
C ARG A 44 11.35 -0.69 15.46
N GLY A 45 10.72 -0.97 14.32
CA GLY A 45 9.36 -0.53 14.00
C GLY A 45 9.25 0.97 13.69
N LYS A 46 10.36 1.65 13.37
CA LYS A 46 10.33 3.07 13.01
C LYS A 46 10.26 3.26 11.49
N PRO A 47 9.46 4.23 10.99
CA PRO A 47 9.42 4.56 9.58
C PRO A 47 10.80 5.09 9.13
N VAL A 48 11.27 4.58 8.00
CA VAL A 48 12.48 5.01 7.30
C VAL A 48 12.19 5.01 5.80
N PRO A 49 12.89 5.83 4.98
CA PRO A 49 12.76 5.76 3.52
C PRO A 49 12.96 4.32 3.03
N ALA A 50 12.05 3.82 2.18
CA ALA A 50 12.22 2.51 1.59
C ALA A 50 13.37 2.55 0.58
N GLU A 51 14.28 1.58 0.57
CA GLU A 51 15.44 1.58 -0.33
C GLU A 51 15.72 0.18 -0.88
N GLY A 52 16.55 0.09 -1.93
CA GLY A 52 17.09 -1.18 -2.42
C GLY A 52 16.10 -2.10 -3.15
N ARG A 53 15.00 -1.57 -3.72
CA ARG A 53 14.02 -2.35 -4.49
C ARG A 53 13.88 -1.83 -5.91
N GLU A 54 13.68 -2.73 -6.86
CA GLU A 54 13.36 -2.37 -8.25
C GLU A 54 11.91 -1.88 -8.40
N VAL A 55 11.02 -2.36 -7.53
CA VAL A 55 9.59 -2.04 -7.51
C VAL A 55 9.12 -1.86 -6.08
N TYR A 56 8.30 -0.84 -5.86
CA TYR A 56 7.66 -0.49 -4.60
C TYR A 56 6.14 -0.61 -4.75
N TYR A 57 5.47 -0.89 -3.64
CA TYR A 57 4.00 -0.98 -3.56
C TYR A 57 3.49 -0.10 -2.41
N PRO A 58 3.59 1.24 -2.54
CA PRO A 58 3.14 2.16 -1.50
C PRO A 58 1.61 2.14 -1.38
N ILE A 59 1.08 2.22 -0.17
CA ILE A 59 -0.32 2.59 0.03
C ILE A 59 -0.49 4.06 -0.39
N PHE A 60 -1.24 4.31 -1.45
CA PHE A 60 -1.39 5.65 -2.02
C PHE A 60 -2.72 6.32 -1.66
N TYR A 61 -3.79 5.53 -1.55
CA TYR A 61 -5.08 5.97 -1.04
C TYR A 61 -5.57 5.03 0.04
N ALA A 62 -6.30 5.56 1.01
CA ALA A 62 -6.96 4.81 2.08
C ALA A 62 -8.34 5.43 2.38
N GLU A 63 -9.36 4.59 2.50
CA GLU A 63 -10.72 4.98 2.88
C GLU A 63 -11.28 4.10 4.00
N PRO A 64 -11.70 4.67 5.15
CA PRO A 64 -11.64 6.09 5.48
C PRO A 64 -10.20 6.56 5.69
N LEU A 65 -9.86 7.78 5.24
CA LEU A 65 -8.54 8.37 5.51
C LEU A 65 -8.30 8.58 7.01
N ALA A 66 -9.32 9.06 7.73
CA ALA A 66 -9.21 9.33 9.16
C ALA A 66 -8.86 8.06 9.96
N GLY A 67 -7.65 8.04 10.54
CA GLY A 67 -7.12 6.90 11.30
C GLY A 67 -6.32 5.90 10.48
N ASN A 68 -6.24 6.07 9.15
CA ASN A 68 -5.40 5.26 8.25
C ASN A 68 -4.34 6.11 7.52
N ASP A 69 -4.28 7.41 7.78
CA ASP A 69 -3.36 8.37 7.18
C ASP A 69 -1.88 8.01 7.41
N ILE A 70 -1.56 7.41 8.57
CA ILE A 70 -0.21 6.92 8.89
C ILE A 70 0.28 5.81 7.94
N ALA A 71 -0.64 5.13 7.24
CA ALA A 71 -0.30 4.09 6.29
C ALA A 71 0.13 4.65 4.92
N LEU A 72 -0.21 5.91 4.59
CA LEU A 72 0.10 6.50 3.29
C LEU A 72 1.61 6.56 3.04
N GLY A 73 2.05 5.92 1.96
CA GLY A 73 3.46 5.78 1.59
C GLY A 73 4.11 4.49 2.10
N PHE A 74 3.46 3.71 2.96
CA PHE A 74 4.01 2.45 3.43
C PHE A 74 4.12 1.44 2.28
N ASP A 75 5.35 0.97 2.01
CA ASP A 75 5.60 -0.08 1.03
C ASP A 75 5.20 -1.44 1.58
N VAL A 76 4.05 -1.96 1.17
CA VAL A 76 3.53 -3.24 1.69
C VAL A 76 4.46 -4.42 1.37
N SER A 77 5.30 -4.30 0.34
CA SER A 77 6.28 -5.33 -0.01
C SER A 77 7.44 -5.44 0.99
N SER A 78 7.57 -4.48 1.91
CA SER A 78 8.54 -4.55 3.01
C SER A 78 8.12 -5.49 4.13
N ASN A 79 6.84 -5.88 4.19
CA ASN A 79 6.31 -6.84 5.15
C ASN A 79 6.24 -8.24 4.51
N GLY A 80 6.87 -9.24 5.12
CA GLY A 80 6.96 -10.59 4.55
C GLY A 80 5.60 -11.25 4.27
N SER A 81 4.64 -11.18 5.19
CA SER A 81 3.31 -11.77 4.98
C SER A 81 2.50 -11.03 3.93
N ALA A 82 2.60 -9.70 3.90
CA ALA A 82 1.99 -8.88 2.86
C ALA A 82 2.59 -9.17 1.48
N LYS A 83 3.93 -9.23 1.38
CA LYS A 83 4.65 -9.54 0.15
C LYS A 83 4.26 -10.90 -0.42
N MET A 84 4.19 -11.93 0.42
CA MET A 84 3.77 -13.28 -0.04
C MET A 84 2.38 -13.26 -0.69
N ALA A 85 1.39 -12.63 -0.05
CA ALA A 85 0.04 -12.57 -0.58
C ALA A 85 -0.05 -11.66 -1.82
N LEU A 86 0.71 -10.56 -1.85
CA LEU A 86 0.81 -9.67 -3.01
C LEU A 86 1.39 -10.41 -4.22
N ASP A 87 2.51 -11.10 -4.05
CA ASP A 87 3.16 -11.86 -5.11
C ASP A 87 2.23 -12.97 -5.65
N GLU A 88 1.56 -13.71 -4.76
CA GLU A 88 0.60 -14.76 -5.13
C GLU A 88 -0.64 -14.19 -5.85
N ALA A 89 -1.16 -13.05 -5.41
CA ALA A 89 -2.26 -12.37 -6.08
C ALA A 89 -1.87 -11.94 -7.50
N LEU A 90 -0.68 -11.37 -7.66
CA LEU A 90 -0.16 -10.94 -8.97
C LEU A 90 0.10 -12.12 -9.91
N GLU A 91 0.62 -13.24 -9.39
CA GLU A 91 0.90 -14.45 -10.17
C GLU A 91 -0.39 -15.13 -10.64
N ASN A 92 -1.34 -15.35 -9.74
CA ASN A 92 -2.57 -16.10 -10.03
C ASN A 92 -3.70 -15.24 -10.59
N ARG A 93 -3.58 -13.91 -10.53
CA ARG A 93 -4.62 -12.94 -10.92
C ARG A 93 -5.93 -13.10 -10.13
N LEU A 94 -5.84 -13.57 -8.90
CA LEU A 94 -6.97 -13.79 -8.00
C LEU A 94 -6.80 -12.99 -6.71
N PRO A 95 -7.90 -12.62 -6.04
CA PRO A 95 -7.80 -12.03 -4.71
C PRO A 95 -7.14 -12.98 -3.71
N THR A 96 -6.09 -12.54 -3.03
CA THR A 96 -5.34 -13.35 -2.06
C THR A 96 -5.23 -12.62 -0.72
N ALA A 97 -5.51 -13.34 0.36
CA ALA A 97 -5.42 -12.82 1.71
C ALA A 97 -4.08 -13.18 2.37
N THR A 98 -3.57 -12.30 3.23
CA THR A 98 -2.37 -12.55 4.03
C THR A 98 -2.64 -13.58 5.13
N ASN A 99 -1.57 -14.22 5.61
CA ASN A 99 -1.55 -14.70 6.99
C ASN A 99 -1.84 -13.53 7.96
N PRO A 100 -2.32 -13.78 9.19
CA PRO A 100 -2.60 -12.70 10.13
C PRO A 100 -1.37 -11.82 10.37
N LEU A 101 -1.53 -10.50 10.31
CA LEU A 101 -0.45 -9.53 10.53
C LEU A 101 -0.94 -8.37 11.41
N THR A 102 -0.01 -7.60 11.95
CA THR A 102 -0.32 -6.32 12.61
C THR A 102 -0.40 -5.25 11.53
N LEU A 103 -1.53 -4.57 11.44
CA LEU A 103 -1.74 -3.47 10.52
C LEU A 103 -0.86 -2.28 10.92
N ILE A 104 -0.39 -1.47 9.97
CA ILE A 104 0.52 -0.37 10.29
C ILE A 104 -0.17 0.76 11.07
N GLN A 105 -1.47 0.92 10.84
CA GLN A 105 -2.36 1.84 11.57
C GLN A 105 -2.82 1.31 12.94
N GLU A 106 -2.48 0.07 13.30
CA GLU A 106 -2.91 -0.53 14.56
C GLU A 106 -2.15 0.08 15.74
N LEU A 107 -2.89 0.69 16.67
CA LEU A 107 -2.34 1.30 17.89
C LEU A 107 -2.33 0.34 19.10
N GLY A 108 -2.98 -0.82 18.98
CA GLY A 108 -3.10 -1.83 20.02
C GLY A 108 -2.29 -3.09 19.72
N LYS A 109 -2.96 -4.24 19.84
CA LYS A 109 -2.38 -5.57 19.58
C LYS A 109 -3.25 -6.40 18.63
N GLN A 110 -4.22 -5.77 17.97
CA GLN A 110 -5.13 -6.49 17.11
C GLN A 110 -4.37 -7.00 15.88
N ARG A 111 -4.59 -8.28 15.55
CA ARG A 111 -4.15 -8.83 14.27
C ARG A 111 -5.31 -8.75 13.29
N GLY A 112 -4.99 -8.41 12.05
CA GLY A 112 -5.91 -8.40 10.93
C GLY A 112 -5.40 -9.31 9.81
N ILE A 113 -6.18 -9.38 8.74
CA ILE A 113 -5.74 -9.87 7.44
C ILE A 113 -5.92 -8.74 6.43
N VAL A 114 -5.08 -8.71 5.42
CA VAL A 114 -5.24 -7.85 4.25
C VAL A 114 -5.54 -8.75 3.05
N ALA A 115 -6.53 -8.38 2.24
CA ALA A 115 -6.83 -9.06 0.99
C ALA A 115 -6.42 -8.17 -0.19
N TYR A 116 -5.50 -8.66 -1.02
CA TYR A 116 -5.07 -7.98 -2.23
C TYR A 116 -5.87 -8.48 -3.42
N SER A 117 -6.53 -7.57 -4.14
CA SER A 117 -7.15 -7.85 -5.43
C SER A 117 -6.30 -7.18 -6.52
N PRO A 118 -5.65 -7.95 -7.40
CA PRO A 118 -4.76 -7.38 -8.41
C PRO A 118 -5.59 -6.66 -9.48
N VAL A 119 -5.13 -5.49 -9.90
CA VAL A 119 -5.68 -4.76 -11.05
C VAL A 119 -4.60 -4.70 -12.12
N PHE A 120 -4.92 -5.17 -13.31
CA PHE A 120 -4.03 -5.09 -14.46
C PHE A 120 -4.53 -3.98 -15.37
N ALA A 121 -3.61 -3.26 -15.99
CA ALA A 121 -3.99 -2.39 -17.10
C ALA A 121 -4.55 -3.29 -18.21
N ASP A 122 -5.83 -3.18 -18.49
CA ASP A 122 -6.33 -3.57 -19.80
C ASP A 122 -5.58 -2.69 -20.82
N GLY A 123 -5.21 -3.23 -21.99
CA GLY A 123 -4.39 -2.53 -23.00
C GLY A 123 -4.97 -1.20 -23.53
N ASN A 124 -6.04 -0.66 -22.93
CA ASN A 124 -6.68 0.62 -23.19
C ASN A 124 -6.50 1.66 -22.07
N LEU A 125 -5.80 1.36 -20.97
CA LEU A 125 -5.49 2.34 -19.92
C LEU A 125 -4.10 2.95 -20.17
N GLU A 126 -3.97 3.75 -21.22
CA GLU A 126 -2.75 4.56 -21.46
C GLU A 126 -2.57 5.68 -20.42
N ASN A 127 -3.61 5.98 -19.64
CA ASN A 127 -3.53 6.91 -18.52
C ASN A 127 -4.52 6.45 -17.42
N PRO A 128 -4.06 5.80 -16.33
CA PRO A 128 -4.93 5.66 -15.17
C PRO A 128 -5.32 7.07 -14.69
N PRO A 129 -6.49 7.26 -14.06
CA PRO A 129 -6.93 8.57 -13.55
C PRO A 129 -5.99 9.18 -12.48
N TRP A 130 -4.92 8.46 -12.14
CA TRP A 130 -3.89 8.83 -11.17
C TRP A 130 -2.54 9.17 -11.82
N GLY A 131 -2.49 9.24 -13.16
CA GLY A 131 -1.37 9.75 -13.97
C GLY A 131 -0.20 8.80 -14.21
#